data_AF-A0A5B9MG94-F1
#
_entry.id   AF-A0A5B9MG94-F1
#
_cell.length_a   1.000
_cell.length_b   1.000
_cell.length_c   1.000
_cell.angle_alpha   90.00
_cell.angle_beta   90.00
_cell.angle_gamma   90.00
#
_symmetry.space_group_name_H-M   'P 1'
#
loop_
_entity.id
_entity.type
_entity.pdbx_description
1 polymer ?
#
loop_
_entity_poly.entity_id
_entity_poly.type
_entity_poly.pdbx_seq_one_letter_code
_entity_poly.pdbx_strand_id
1 'polypeptide(L)'
;MHVSNSYIVSMSHVEGQFNGYIGGKDYRLGDGSVWRIITPIYAIRKKLCPQATVIRRGHRHFMFVRGMERDVEVEAVCLPRCILETPLKRPEKQELQEQFAIPHLTQRALAGWKECVAQQDG
;
A
#
# COMPACT_ATOMS: atom_id res chain seq x y z
N MET A 1 -15.35 -16.52 13.17
CA MET A 1 -15.65 -15.21 12.54
C MET A 1 -14.54 -14.91 11.56
N HIS A 2 -14.80 -14.92 10.25
CA HIS A 2 -13.77 -14.52 9.28
C HIS A 2 -13.59 -12.99 9.37
N VAL A 3 -12.42 -12.56 9.84
CA VAL A 3 -12.01 -11.15 9.73
C VAL A 3 -11.72 -10.91 8.26
N SER A 4 -12.63 -10.24 7.57
CA SER A 4 -12.43 -9.84 6.18
C SER A 4 -11.32 -8.79 6.15
N ASN A 5 -10.09 -9.20 5.87
CA ASN A 5 -9.00 -8.27 5.63
C ASN A 5 -9.35 -7.38 4.45
N SER A 6 -9.37 -6.07 4.70
CA SER A 6 -9.54 -5.05 3.69
C SER A 6 -8.35 -4.10 3.69
N TYR A 7 -7.78 -3.83 2.52
CA TYR A 7 -6.67 -2.90 2.37
C TYR A 7 -6.82 -2.03 1.12
N ILE A 8 -6.19 -0.87 1.15
CA ILE A 8 -6.19 0.09 0.04
C ILE A 8 -5.18 -0.40 -1.01
N VAL A 9 -5.64 -0.57 -2.24
CA VAL A 9 -4.82 -0.95 -3.41
C VAL A 9 -4.36 0.29 -4.17
N SER A 10 -5.23 1.29 -4.29
CA SER A 10 -4.94 2.56 -4.95
C SER A 10 -5.71 3.69 -4.28
N MET A 11 -5.08 4.85 -4.17
CA MET A 11 -5.70 6.08 -3.73
C MET A 11 -5.14 7.23 -4.57
N SER A 12 -5.95 7.73 -5.51
CA SER A 12 -5.55 8.74 -6.49
C SER A 12 -6.79 9.53 -6.95
N HIS A 13 -6.78 10.07 -8.16
CA HIS A 13 -7.91 10.74 -8.80
C HIS A 13 -8.27 10.03 -10.09
N VAL A 14 -9.55 10.01 -10.45
CA VAL A 14 -9.97 9.62 -11.81
C VAL A 14 -9.37 10.62 -12.79
N GLU A 15 -8.76 10.16 -13.86
CA GLU A 15 -8.26 11.04 -14.91
C GLU A 15 -9.44 11.60 -15.74
N GLY A 16 -9.48 12.93 -15.87
CA GLY A 16 -10.47 13.61 -16.69
C GLY A 16 -11.89 13.55 -16.10
N GLN A 17 -12.87 13.27 -16.96
CA GLN A 17 -14.28 13.35 -16.59
C GLN A 17 -14.81 12.02 -16.04
N PHE A 18 -15.29 12.07 -14.80
CA PHE A 18 -16.11 11.02 -14.22
C PHE A 18 -17.59 11.31 -14.52
N ASN A 19 -18.27 10.37 -15.18
CA ASN A 19 -19.68 10.51 -15.55
C ASN A 19 -20.62 9.65 -14.70
N GLY A 20 -20.12 9.09 -13.59
CA GLY A 20 -20.87 8.17 -12.75
C GLY A 20 -20.40 6.72 -12.85
N TYR A 21 -21.02 5.84 -12.06
CA TYR A 21 -20.80 4.41 -12.18
C TYR A 21 -21.66 3.86 -13.31
N ILE A 22 -20.99 3.31 -14.32
CA ILE A 22 -21.61 2.73 -15.50
C ILE A 22 -20.97 1.35 -15.68
N GLY A 23 -21.77 0.28 -15.61
CA GLY A 23 -21.29 -1.08 -15.82
C GLY A 23 -20.54 -1.22 -17.16
N GLY A 24 -19.42 -1.93 -17.14
CA GLY A 24 -18.54 -2.12 -18.29
C GLY A 24 -17.61 -0.94 -18.60
N LYS A 25 -17.71 0.18 -17.86
CA LYS A 25 -16.88 1.35 -18.11
C LYS A 25 -15.53 1.28 -17.38
N ASP A 26 -14.49 1.69 -18.09
CA ASP A 26 -13.13 1.77 -17.58
C ASP A 26 -12.82 3.19 -17.06
N TYR A 27 -12.13 3.24 -15.93
CA TYR A 27 -11.60 4.46 -15.34
C TYR A 27 -10.11 4.32 -15.10
N ARG A 28 -9.34 5.22 -15.71
CA ARG A 28 -7.92 5.39 -15.41
C ARG A 28 -7.78 6.31 -14.20
N LEU A 29 -6.90 5.94 -13.28
CA LEU A 29 -6.53 6.76 -12.13
C LEU A 29 -5.16 7.39 -12.38
N GLY A 30 -4.89 8.51 -11.72
CA GLY A 30 -3.65 9.26 -11.88
C GLY A 30 -2.38 8.54 -11.41
N ASP A 31 -2.50 7.36 -10.80
CA ASP A 31 -1.37 6.45 -10.53
C ASP A 31 -1.06 5.51 -11.71
N GLY A 32 -1.80 5.63 -12.83
CA GLY A 32 -1.67 4.82 -14.03
C GLY A 32 -2.50 3.53 -14.00
N SER A 33 -3.19 3.21 -12.90
CA SER A 33 -4.06 2.03 -12.85
C SER A 33 -5.36 2.24 -13.62
N VAL A 34 -5.89 1.17 -14.21
CA VAL A 34 -7.15 1.16 -14.95
C VAL A 34 -8.07 0.10 -14.37
N TRP A 35 -9.29 0.52 -14.05
CA TRP A 35 -10.29 -0.31 -13.38
C TRP A 35 -11.61 -0.29 -14.15
N ARG A 36 -12.19 -1.47 -14.36
CA ARG A 36 -13.50 -1.63 -15.00
C ARG A 36 -14.58 -1.87 -13.97
N ILE A 37 -15.69 -1.16 -14.08
CA ILE A 37 -16.88 -1.44 -13.26
C ILE A 37 -17.55 -2.72 -13.75
N ILE A 38 -17.61 -3.74 -12.90
CA ILE A 38 -18.26 -5.03 -13.21
C ILE A 38 -19.67 -5.14 -12.62
N THR A 39 -20.01 -4.26 -11.68
CA THR A 39 -21.39 -4.15 -11.19
C THR A 39 -22.32 -3.65 -12.31
N PRO A 40 -23.45 -4.31 -12.60
CA PRO A 40 -24.43 -3.82 -13.57
C PRO A 40 -25.24 -2.65 -12.98
N ILE A 41 -24.63 -1.46 -12.99
CA ILE A 41 -25.15 -0.24 -12.37
C ILE A 41 -25.13 0.93 -13.37
N TYR A 42 -26.11 1.83 -13.21
CA TYR A 42 -26.10 3.15 -13.82
C TYR A 42 -26.41 4.22 -12.76
N ALA A 43 -25.38 4.89 -12.26
CA ALA A 43 -25.48 5.94 -11.25
C ALA A 43 -24.71 7.17 -11.71
N ILE A 44 -25.43 8.20 -12.17
CA ILE A 44 -24.84 9.33 -12.89
C ILE A 44 -24.55 10.51 -11.99
N ARG A 45 -23.28 10.93 -12.02
CA ARG A 45 -22.83 12.18 -11.41
C ARG A 45 -21.59 12.67 -12.13
N LYS A 46 -21.68 13.86 -12.74
CA LYS A 46 -20.56 14.46 -13.47
C LYS A 46 -19.61 15.15 -12.49
N LYS A 47 -18.33 14.78 -12.56
CA LYS A 47 -17.24 15.37 -11.77
C LYS A 47 -15.98 15.43 -12.62
N LEU A 48 -15.20 16.50 -12.46
CA LEU A 48 -13.86 16.62 -13.06
C LEU A 48 -12.82 16.17 -12.05
N CYS A 49 -11.97 15.23 -12.45
CA CYS A 49 -10.86 14.68 -11.67
C CYS A 49 -11.18 14.35 -10.20
N PRO A 50 -12.28 13.65 -9.87
CA PRO A 50 -12.60 13.34 -8.48
C PRO A 50 -11.59 12.36 -7.87
N GLN A 51 -11.35 12.50 -6.57
CA GLN A 51 -10.60 11.51 -5.79
C GLN A 51 -11.28 10.14 -5.87
N ALA A 52 -10.50 9.09 -6.07
CA ALA A 52 -10.93 7.71 -6.09
C ALA A 52 -10.02 6.83 -5.21
N THR A 53 -10.64 5.84 -4.57
CA THR A 53 -9.95 4.86 -3.75
C THR A 53 -10.41 3.48 -4.18
N VAL A 54 -9.46 2.59 -4.48
CA VAL A 54 -9.73 1.19 -4.74
C VAL A 54 -9.26 0.39 -3.54
N ILE A 55 -10.17 -0.38 -2.96
CA ILE A 55 -9.92 -1.26 -1.84
C ILE A 55 -10.09 -2.71 -2.28
N ARG A 56 -9.31 -3.61 -1.70
CA ARG A 56 -9.51 -5.05 -1.85
C ARG A 56 -10.22 -5.57 -0.61
N ARG A 57 -11.31 -6.31 -0.78
CA ARG A 57 -12.00 -7.07 0.28
C ARG A 57 -11.98 -8.55 -0.13
N GLY A 58 -11.12 -9.34 0.52
CA GLY A 58 -10.88 -10.73 0.10
C GLY A 58 -10.30 -10.80 -1.32
N HIS A 59 -11.02 -11.40 -2.26
CA HIS A 59 -10.59 -11.53 -3.67
C HIS A 59 -11.23 -10.49 -4.60
N ARG A 60 -12.05 -9.58 -4.07
CA ARG A 60 -12.80 -8.60 -4.85
C ARG A 60 -12.25 -7.20 -4.63
N HIS A 61 -12.36 -6.36 -5.66
CA HIS A 61 -11.97 -4.96 -5.60
C HIS A 61 -13.19 -4.07 -5.66
N PHE A 62 -13.17 -2.98 -4.90
CA PHE A 62 -14.24 -2.01 -4.84
C PHE A 62 -13.66 -0.62 -5.04
N MET A 63 -14.29 0.16 -5.92
CA MET A 63 -13.93 1.55 -6.16
C MET A 63 -14.93 2.47 -5.46
N PHE A 64 -14.40 3.38 -4.66
CA PHE A 64 -15.11 4.52 -4.10
C PHE A 64 -14.65 5.80 -4.79
N VAL A 65 -15.59 6.61 -5.28
CA VAL A 65 -15.32 7.93 -5.87
C VAL A 65 -15.93 9.00 -4.97
N ARG A 66 -15.17 10.05 -4.64
CA ARG A 66 -15.59 11.11 -3.72
C ARG A 66 -16.88 11.78 -4.20
N GLY A 67 -17.91 11.68 -3.36
CA GLY A 67 -19.25 12.20 -3.64
C GLY A 67 -20.12 11.24 -4.45
N MET A 68 -19.78 9.96 -4.52
CA MET A 68 -20.74 8.90 -4.75
C MET A 68 -21.15 8.30 -3.40
N GLU A 69 -22.37 7.79 -3.31
CA GLU A 69 -22.95 7.30 -2.05
C GLU A 69 -22.47 5.88 -1.69
N ARG A 70 -22.01 5.13 -2.68
CA ARG A 70 -21.56 3.75 -2.52
C ARG A 70 -20.28 3.50 -3.29
N ASP A 71 -19.57 2.45 -2.90
CA ASP A 71 -18.56 1.81 -3.72
C ASP A 71 -19.21 0.85 -4.72
N VAL A 72 -18.48 0.52 -5.77
CA VAL A 72 -18.91 -0.47 -6.78
C VAL A 72 -17.80 -1.48 -7.01
N GLU A 73 -18.18 -2.71 -7.34
CA GLU A 73 -17.22 -3.75 -7.63
C GLU A 73 -16.52 -3.47 -8.96
N VAL A 74 -15.21 -3.62 -8.96
CA VAL A 74 -14.34 -3.39 -10.12
C VAL A 74 -13.40 -4.56 -10.34
N GLU A 75 -12.94 -4.72 -11.57
CA GLU A 75 -11.81 -5.56 -11.92
C GLU A 75 -10.64 -4.70 -12.40
N ALA A 76 -9.42 -5.17 -12.15
CA ALA A 76 -8.23 -4.52 -12.67
C ALA A 76 -8.08 -4.84 -14.16
N VAL A 77 -8.00 -3.80 -14.99
CA VAL A 77 -7.73 -3.91 -16.44
C VAL A 77 -6.24 -3.74 -16.71
N CYS A 78 -5.61 -2.78 -16.03
CA CYS A 78 -4.17 -2.54 -16.11
C CYS A 78 -3.67 -2.04 -14.75
N LEU A 79 -2.64 -2.68 -14.20
CA LEU A 79 -1.95 -2.22 -13.00
C LEU A 79 -0.53 -1.83 -13.39
N PRO A 80 -0.04 -0.63 -13.00
CA PRO A 80 1.37 -0.30 -13.14
C PRO A 80 2.21 -1.35 -12.43
N ARG A 81 3.35 -1.73 -13.00
CA ARG A 81 4.26 -2.76 -12.46
C ARG A 81 4.73 -2.48 -11.03
N CYS A 82 4.60 -1.24 -10.55
CA CYS A 82 4.96 -0.79 -9.20
C CYS A 82 3.83 -0.87 -8.16
N ILE A 83 2.58 -1.25 -8.50
CA ILE A 83 1.46 -1.37 -7.54
C ILE A 83 1.33 -2.81 -6.96
N LEU A 84 2.04 -3.80 -7.51
CA LEU A 84 1.88 -5.20 -7.11
C LEU A 84 2.72 -5.66 -5.91
N GLU A 85 3.65 -4.86 -5.37
CA GLU A 85 4.65 -5.38 -4.41
C GLU A 85 4.83 -4.55 -3.13
N THR A 86 3.77 -3.93 -2.60
CA THR A 86 3.81 -3.54 -1.17
C THR A 86 2.50 -3.91 -0.47
N PRO A 87 2.48 -5.03 0.28
CA PRO A 87 1.58 -5.14 1.40
C PRO A 87 1.94 -4.00 2.36
N LEU A 88 1.08 -2.98 2.46
CA LEU A 88 1.19 -1.95 3.48
C LEU A 88 1.01 -2.61 4.85
N LYS A 89 2.16 -2.95 5.47
CA LYS A 89 2.40 -3.45 6.84
C LYS A 89 1.82 -4.82 7.19
N ARG A 90 2.69 -5.84 7.23
CA ARG A 90 2.70 -6.82 8.33
C ARG A 90 3.73 -6.34 9.35
N PRO A 91 3.36 -5.92 10.57
CA PRO A 91 4.33 -5.88 11.65
C PRO A 91 4.42 -7.25 12.34
N GLU A 92 5.68 -7.68 12.50
CA GLU A 92 6.18 -8.35 13.71
C GLU A 92 5.95 -9.85 13.88
N LYS A 93 6.98 -10.63 13.50
CA LYS A 93 7.86 -11.40 14.41
C LYS A 93 8.80 -12.26 13.58
N GLN A 94 10.09 -12.28 13.94
CA GLN A 94 11.24 -12.89 13.21
C GLN A 94 11.63 -11.98 12.04
N GLU A 95 12.59 -11.05 12.18
CA GLU A 95 14.03 -11.33 12.05
C GLU A 95 14.84 -10.27 12.83
N LEU A 96 14.86 -10.35 14.16
CA LEU A 96 15.81 -9.62 15.01
C LEU A 96 17.03 -10.49 15.38
N GLN A 97 17.40 -11.47 14.55
CA GLN A 97 18.52 -12.38 14.87
C GLN A 97 19.74 -12.27 13.96
N GLU A 98 19.73 -11.51 12.87
CA GLU A 98 20.91 -11.39 12.00
C GLU A 98 21.69 -10.06 12.14
N GLN A 99 21.19 -9.08 12.92
CA GLN A 99 21.91 -7.82 13.14
C GLN A 99 22.95 -7.84 14.28
N PHE A 100 23.17 -9.00 14.93
CA PHE A 100 24.25 -9.16 15.92
C PHE A 100 25.50 -9.87 15.37
N ALA A 101 25.60 -10.08 14.06
CA ALA A 101 26.88 -10.43 13.44
C ALA A 101 27.75 -9.17 13.37
N ILE A 102 28.45 -8.87 14.47
CA ILE A 102 29.46 -7.82 14.58
C ILE A 102 30.50 -8.03 13.47
N PRO A 103 30.59 -7.17 12.44
CA PRO A 103 31.68 -7.24 11.48
C PRO A 103 32.92 -6.67 12.17
N HIS A 104 33.95 -7.50 12.27
CA HIS A 104 35.31 -7.21 12.66
C HIS A 104 35.72 -5.72 12.55
N LEU A 105 35.56 -4.98 13.65
CA LEU A 105 36.27 -3.72 13.86
C LEU A 105 37.31 -3.89 14.98
N THR A 106 38.43 -4.43 14.52
CA THR A 106 39.84 -4.13 14.88
C THR A 106 40.30 -4.23 16.34
N GLN A 107 41.34 -5.06 16.53
CA GLN A 107 42.16 -5.23 17.74
C GLN A 107 42.66 -3.90 18.38
N ARG A 108 42.68 -2.78 17.65
CA ARG A 108 43.01 -1.45 18.21
C ARG A 108 41.95 -0.91 19.19
N ALA A 109 40.68 -1.28 19.05
CA ALA A 109 39.62 -0.86 19.98
C ALA A 109 39.68 -1.60 21.32
N LEU A 110 40.19 -2.84 21.33
CA LEU A 110 40.38 -3.65 22.54
C LEU A 110 41.63 -3.25 23.34
N ALA A 111 42.61 -2.59 22.73
CA ALA A 111 43.81 -2.13 23.42
C ALA A 111 43.52 -0.94 24.37
N GLY A 112 42.68 0.01 23.94
CA GLY A 112 42.32 1.17 24.78
C GLY A 112 41.50 0.82 26.02
N TRP A 113 40.79 -0.32 26.02
CA TRP A 113 39.97 -0.71 27.17
C TRP A 113 40.75 -1.41 28.28
N LYS A 114 41.89 -2.05 27.95
CA LYS A 114 42.79 -2.64 28.97
C LYS A 114 43.56 -1.59 29.79
N GLU A 115 43.83 -0.40 29.23
CA GLU A 115 44.51 0.68 29.96
C GLU A 115 43.59 1.43 30.93
N CYS A 116 42.30 1.59 30.62
CA CYS A 116 41.37 2.24 31.56
C CYS A 116 41.04 1.40 32.79
N VAL A 117 41.07 0.06 32.70
CA VAL A 117 40.78 -0.82 33.84
C VAL A 117 42.00 -0.99 34.76
N ALA A 118 43.20 -0.59 34.30
CA ALA A 118 44.41 -0.52 35.12
C ALA A 118 44.52 0.75 35.98
N GLN A 119 43.51 1.65 35.94
CA GLN A 119 43.36 2.74 36.91
C GLN A 119 42.55 2.30 38.15
N GLN A 120 42.69 1.03 38.54
CA GLN A 120 42.87 0.72 39.96
C GLN A 120 44.24 1.27 40.39
N ASP A 121 44.28 2.51 40.86
CA ASP A 121 45.24 2.91 41.89
C ASP A 121 44.67 4.15 42.60
N GLY A 122 44.10 3.84 43.76
CA GLY A 122 43.50 4.74 44.73
C GLY A 122 43.00 3.90 45.90
#